data_AF-A0AAW7XE26-F1
#
_entry.id   AF-A0AAW7XE26-F1
#
_cell.length_a   1.000
_cell.length_b   1.000
_cell.length_c   1.000
_cell.angle_alpha   90.00
_cell.angle_beta   90.00
_cell.angle_gamma   90.00
#
_symmetry.space_group_name_H-M   'P 1'
#
loop_
_entity.id
_entity.type
_entity.pdbx_description
1 polymer ?
#
loop_
_entity_poly.entity_id
_entity_poly.type
_entity_poly.pdbx_seq_one_letter_code
_entity_poly.pdbx_strand_id
1 'polypeptide(L)'
;SKNTDFLTISYSSTDYVGHHFGIRSKEIEDTYVRMDHEIEVLLNTLDKEVGKGNYLLFLTADHAASDHPVFLETKKLPGKFYDTKQLKKELNIHLIHKFGDNQY
;
A
#
# COMPACT_ATOMS: atom_id res chain seq x y z
N SER A 1 36.81 2.75 1.72
CA SER A 1 36.17 4.04 2.05
C SER A 1 35.60 3.94 3.46
N LYS A 2 35.53 5.03 4.25
CA LYS A 2 34.88 5.06 5.59
C LYS A 2 33.48 5.69 5.53
N ASN A 3 32.91 5.83 4.34
CA ASN A 3 31.62 6.48 4.15
C ASN A 3 30.48 5.52 4.45
N THR A 4 29.35 6.05 4.92
CA THR A 4 28.10 5.30 5.05
C THR A 4 27.39 5.27 3.71
N ASP A 5 27.04 4.08 3.26
CA ASP A 5 26.22 3.86 2.06
C ASP A 5 24.73 3.74 2.43
N PHE A 6 23.85 3.87 1.43
CA PHE A 6 22.40 3.82 1.63
C PHE A 6 21.75 2.87 0.62
N LEU A 7 20.94 1.93 1.11
CA LEU A 7 20.18 0.97 0.30
C LEU A 7 18.68 1.12 0.58
N THR A 8 17.89 1.21 -0.48
CA THR A 8 16.42 1.21 -0.40
C THR A 8 15.85 -0.01 -1.10
N ILE A 9 14.95 -0.73 -0.44
CA ILE A 9 14.24 -1.88 -1.01
C ILE A 9 12.74 -1.62 -0.87
N SER A 10 11.97 -1.89 -1.94
CA SER A 10 10.51 -1.79 -1.93
C SER A 10 9.89 -3.15 -2.25
N TYR A 11 9.08 -3.67 -1.33
CA TYR A 11 8.32 -4.90 -1.51
C TYR A 11 6.91 -4.57 -2.01
N SER A 12 6.75 -4.40 -3.32
CA SER A 12 5.47 -3.95 -3.92
C SER A 12 4.41 -5.06 -4.05
N SER A 13 4.79 -6.33 -3.91
CA SER A 13 3.89 -7.48 -4.14
C SER A 13 2.69 -7.51 -3.20
N THR A 14 2.83 -7.01 -1.97
CA THR A 14 1.73 -6.93 -0.98
C THR A 14 0.60 -6.03 -1.48
N ASP A 15 0.93 -4.92 -2.13
CA ASP A 15 -0.05 -4.00 -2.71
C ASP A 15 -0.78 -4.64 -3.89
N TYR A 16 -0.05 -5.21 -4.85
CA TYR A 16 -0.66 -5.88 -6.01
C TYR A 16 -1.58 -7.03 -5.62
N VAL A 17 -1.13 -7.90 -4.72
CA VAL A 17 -1.94 -9.04 -4.25
C VAL A 17 -3.14 -8.54 -3.44
N GLY A 18 -2.94 -7.58 -2.55
CA GLY A 18 -4.02 -6.97 -1.75
C GLY A 18 -5.08 -6.28 -2.62
N HIS A 19 -4.68 -5.61 -3.69
CA HIS A 19 -5.60 -4.99 -4.64
C HIS A 19 -6.41 -6.01 -5.45
N HIS A 20 -5.79 -7.12 -5.83
CA HIS A 20 -6.45 -8.13 -6.67
C HIS A 20 -7.39 -9.04 -5.88
N PHE A 21 -6.96 -9.50 -4.71
CA PHE A 21 -7.68 -10.52 -3.92
C PHE A 21 -8.37 -9.96 -2.67
N GLY A 22 -7.98 -8.76 -2.21
CA GLY A 22 -8.47 -8.14 -1.00
C GLY A 22 -7.67 -8.52 0.25
N ILE A 23 -7.65 -7.62 1.23
CA ILE A 23 -6.82 -7.74 2.45
C ILE A 23 -7.20 -8.89 3.40
N ARG A 24 -8.28 -9.62 3.12
CA ARG A 24 -8.76 -10.77 3.91
C ARG A 24 -8.63 -12.10 3.18
N SER A 25 -7.92 -12.10 2.05
CA SER A 25 -7.76 -13.29 1.22
C SER A 25 -6.63 -14.18 1.74
N LYS A 26 -6.59 -15.45 1.29
CA LYS A 26 -5.47 -16.35 1.62
C LYS A 26 -4.21 -15.98 0.85
N GLU A 27 -4.37 -15.36 -0.31
CA GLU A 27 -3.27 -14.92 -1.17
C GLU A 27 -2.44 -13.84 -0.49
N ILE A 28 -3.07 -12.85 0.15
CA ILE A 28 -2.31 -11.82 0.88
C ILE A 28 -1.68 -12.38 2.16
N GLU A 29 -2.35 -13.31 2.84
CA GLU A 29 -1.79 -14.03 3.99
C GLU A 29 -0.52 -14.81 3.60
N ASP A 30 -0.58 -15.64 2.55
CA ASP A 30 0.57 -16.38 2.03
C ASP A 30 1.68 -15.43 1.54
N THR A 31 1.32 -14.28 0.96
CA THR A 31 2.28 -13.26 0.55
C THR A 31 3.05 -12.70 1.74
N TYR A 32 2.38 -12.41 2.86
CA TYR A 32 3.05 -11.94 4.08
C TYR A 32 3.93 -13.01 4.71
N VAL A 33 3.49 -14.28 4.73
CA VAL A 33 4.33 -15.40 5.22
C VAL A 33 5.60 -15.54 4.40
N ARG A 34 5.53 -15.39 3.07
CA ARG A 34 6.72 -15.39 2.20
C ARG A 34 7.60 -14.16 2.42
N MET A 35 6.99 -12.98 2.57
CA MET A 35 7.73 -11.75 2.81
C MET A 35 8.50 -11.81 4.14
N ASP A 36 7.93 -12.42 5.18
CA ASP A 36 8.61 -12.66 6.46
C ASP A 36 9.90 -13.47 6.28
N HIS A 37 9.82 -14.60 5.56
CA HIS A 37 10.99 -15.40 5.21
C HIS A 37 12.01 -14.62 4.35
N GLU A 38 11.56 -13.82 3.39
CA GLU A 38 12.48 -12.97 2.61
C GLU A 38 13.19 -11.91 3.47
N ILE A 39 12.50 -11.34 4.47
CA ILE A 39 13.11 -10.42 5.43
C ILE A 39 14.15 -11.14 6.29
N GLU A 40 13.88 -12.37 6.73
CA GLU A 40 14.87 -13.21 7.42
C GLU A 40 16.13 -13.40 6.55
N VAL A 41 15.97 -13.75 5.28
CA VAL A 41 17.09 -13.92 4.34
C VAL A 41 17.88 -12.62 4.18
N LEU A 42 17.21 -11.48 4.06
CA LEU A 42 17.85 -10.16 3.97
C LEU A 42 18.67 -9.86 5.23
N LEU A 43 18.08 -10.02 6.42
CA LEU A 43 18.75 -9.76 7.69
C LEU A 43 19.97 -10.67 7.89
N ASN A 44 19.84 -11.96 7.61
CA ASN A 44 20.95 -12.92 7.69
C ASN A 44 22.07 -12.57 6.70
N THR A 45 21.72 -12.08 5.51
CA THR A 45 22.70 -11.62 4.52
C THR A 45 23.42 -10.36 5.01
N LEU A 46 22.70 -9.38 5.58
CA LEU A 46 23.32 -8.18 6.16
C LEU A 46 24.24 -8.52 7.33
N ASP A 47 23.81 -9.42 8.23
CA ASP A 47 24.63 -9.89 9.34
C ASP A 47 25.94 -10.54 8.88
N LYS A 48 25.90 -11.30 7.77
CA LYS A 48 27.08 -11.96 7.20
C LYS A 48 28.00 -11.01 6.42
N GLU A 49 27.43 -10.16 5.57
CA GLU A 49 28.20 -9.36 4.60
C GLU A 49 28.60 -7.98 5.17
N VAL A 50 27.79 -7.40 6.05
CA VAL A 50 28.02 -6.08 6.66
C VAL A 50 28.46 -6.21 8.14
N GLY A 51 27.93 -7.21 8.83
CA GLY A 51 28.20 -7.45 10.25
C GLY A 51 27.12 -6.85 11.14
N LYS A 52 26.65 -7.63 12.11
CA LYS A 52 25.66 -7.21 13.10
C LYS A 52 26.15 -5.98 13.87
N GLY A 53 25.30 -4.96 13.97
CA GLY A 53 25.63 -3.66 14.61
C GLY A 53 26.28 -2.63 13.68
N ASN A 54 26.62 -3.01 12.44
CA ASN A 54 27.20 -2.10 11.44
C ASN A 54 26.18 -1.57 10.42
N TYR A 55 24.90 -1.93 10.56
CA TYR A 55 23.81 -1.39 9.73
C TYR A 55 22.66 -0.88 10.60
N LEU A 56 21.96 0.14 10.08
CA LEU A 56 20.70 0.64 10.62
C LEU A 56 19.59 0.28 9.63
N LEU A 57 18.51 -0.31 10.15
CA LEU A 57 17.35 -0.69 9.35
C LEU A 57 16.10 -0.01 9.89
N PHE A 58 15.29 0.53 8.97
CA PHE A 58 13.93 0.95 9.22
C PHE A 58 13.03 0.25 8.19
N LEU A 59 11.90 -0.27 8.67
CA LEU A 59 10.88 -0.88 7.83
C LEU A 59 9.57 -0.12 8.05
N THR A 60 8.94 0.30 6.97
CA THR A 60 7.66 1.01 7.00
C THR A 60 6.84 0.61 5.78
N ALA A 61 5.55 0.96 5.80
CA ALA A 61 4.71 1.02 4.62
C ALA A 61 4.55 2.49 4.17
N ASP A 62 4.29 2.69 2.89
CA ASP A 62 3.85 3.97 2.33
C ASP A 62 2.37 4.24 2.63
N HIS A 63 1.55 3.19 2.72
CA HIS A 63 0.17 3.26 3.19
C HIS A 63 -0.37 1.90 3.68
N ALA A 64 -1.58 1.92 4.24
CA ALA A 64 -2.37 0.72 4.53
C ALA A 64 -3.42 0.49 3.43
N ALA A 65 -4.29 -0.51 3.63
CA ALA A 65 -5.43 -0.78 2.75
C ALA A 65 -6.71 -0.95 3.57
N SER A 66 -7.84 -0.58 2.98
CA SER A 66 -9.17 -0.73 3.60
C SER A 66 -9.80 -2.07 3.27
N ASP A 67 -10.71 -2.51 4.13
CA ASP A 67 -11.59 -3.64 3.84
C ASP A 67 -12.48 -3.38 2.61
N HIS A 68 -12.79 -4.45 1.87
CA HIS A 68 -13.64 -4.36 0.70
C HIS A 68 -15.09 -3.99 1.11
N PRO A 69 -15.78 -3.07 0.41
CA PRO A 69 -17.12 -2.61 0.81
C PRO A 69 -18.15 -3.73 1.01
N VAL A 70 -18.14 -4.76 0.15
CA VAL A 70 -19.03 -5.93 0.31
C VAL A 70 -18.78 -6.66 1.63
N PHE A 71 -17.52 -6.81 2.05
CA PHE A 71 -17.21 -7.41 3.34
C PHE A 71 -17.76 -6.55 4.49
N LEU A 72 -17.54 -5.24 4.45
CA LEU A 72 -18.03 -4.31 5.47
C LEU A 72 -19.56 -4.35 5.60
N GLU A 73 -20.28 -4.42 4.47
CA GLU A 73 -21.73 -4.55 4.43
C GLU A 73 -22.22 -5.83 5.14
N THR A 74 -21.59 -6.98 4.87
CA THR A 74 -21.93 -8.24 5.58
C THR A 74 -21.72 -8.16 7.09
N LYS A 75 -20.84 -7.27 7.54
CA LYS A 75 -20.54 -7.02 8.96
C LYS A 75 -21.34 -5.86 9.55
N LYS A 76 -22.25 -5.24 8.77
CA LYS A 76 -23.00 -4.04 9.17
C LYS A 76 -22.08 -2.88 9.60
N LEU A 77 -20.90 -2.80 8.98
CA LEU A 77 -19.94 -1.73 9.18
C LEU A 77 -20.09 -0.66 8.08
N PRO A 78 -19.76 0.61 8.37
CA PRO A 78 -19.79 1.66 7.37
C PRO A 78 -18.69 1.45 6.31
N GLY A 79 -19.09 1.48 5.04
CA GLY A 79 -18.19 1.40 3.89
C GLY A 79 -18.98 1.15 2.62
N LYS A 80 -18.75 1.95 1.57
CA LYS A 80 -19.47 1.84 0.30
C LYS A 80 -18.53 2.11 -0.86
N PHE A 81 -18.91 1.64 -2.04
CA PHE A 81 -18.28 2.09 -3.27
C PHE A 81 -18.62 3.56 -3.52
N TYR A 82 -17.64 4.28 -4.06
CA TYR A 82 -17.83 5.63 -4.56
C TYR A 82 -17.97 5.59 -6.08
N ASP A 83 -19.06 6.16 -6.61
CA ASP A 83 -19.19 6.37 -8.05
C ASP A 83 -18.37 7.60 -8.45
N THR A 84 -17.15 7.35 -8.91
CA THR A 84 -16.21 8.39 -9.34
C THR A 84 -16.70 9.16 -10.56
N LYS A 85 -17.52 8.54 -11.43
CA LYS A 85 -18.09 9.21 -12.61
C LYS A 85 -19.17 10.19 -12.18
N GLN A 86 -20.07 9.75 -11.29
CA GLN A 86 -21.10 10.62 -10.73
C GLN A 86 -20.47 11.77 -9.95
N LEU A 87 -19.49 11.49 -9.08
CA LEU A 87 -18.78 12.52 -8.32
C LEU A 87 -18.12 13.56 -9.24
N LYS A 88 -17.41 13.11 -10.27
CA LYS A 88 -16.78 14.02 -11.24
C LYS A 88 -17.82 14.88 -11.97
N LYS A 89 -18.95 14.29 -12.37
CA LYS A 89 -20.04 15.00 -13.03
C LYS A 89 -20.62 16.08 -12.11
N GLU A 90 -20.97 15.72 -10.88
CA GLU A 90 -21.55 16.65 -9.90
C GLU A 90 -20.57 17.76 -9.52
N LEU A 91 -19.28 17.42 -9.35
CA LEU A 91 -18.22 18.39 -9.09
C LEU A 91 -18.07 19.38 -10.24
N ASN A 92 -18.05 18.90 -11.49
CA ASN A 92 -17.98 19.77 -12.66
C ASN A 92 -19.19 20.71 -12.74
N ILE A 93 -20.41 20.21 -12.52
CA ILE A 93 -21.63 21.04 -12.49
C ILE A 93 -21.52 22.12 -11.40
N HIS A 94 -21.07 21.75 -10.21
CA HIS A 94 -20.90 22.67 -9.10
C HIS A 94 -19.87 23.78 -9.42
N LEU A 95 -18.74 23.41 -10.02
CA LEU A 95 -17.69 24.35 -10.39
C LEU A 95 -18.13 25.31 -11.49
N ILE A 96 -18.81 24.81 -12.53
CA ILE A 96 -19.38 25.64 -13.61
C ILE A 96 -20.38 26.64 -13.03
N HIS A 97 -21.29 26.19 -12.15
CA HIS A 97 -22.27 27.07 -11.53
C HIS A 97 -21.62 28.15 -10.65
N LYS A 98 -20.53 27.83 -9.96
CA LYS A 98 -19.87 28.74 -9.01
C LYS A 98 -18.91 29.73 -9.66
N PHE A 99 -18.19 29.31 -10.69
CA PHE A 99 -17.08 30.07 -11.28
C PHE A 99 -17.29 30.42 -12.75
N GLY A 100 -18.36 29.95 -13.38
CA GLY A 100 -18.57 30.05 -14.82
C GLY A 100 -17.82 28.98 -15.61
N ASP A 101 -18.09 28.92 -16.90
CA ASP A 101 -17.50 27.95 -17.82
C ASP A 101 -16.12 28.45 -18.27
N ASN A 102 -15.06 28.07 -17.57
CA ASN A 102 -13.68 28.38 -17.96
C ASN A 102 -13.16 27.30 -18.92
N GLN A 103 -13.26 27.60 -20.22
CA GLN A 103 -12.50 26.91 -21.27
C GLN A 103 -10.99 27.18 -21.06
N TYR A 104 -10.30 26.24 -20.42
CA TYR A 104 -8.84 26.08 -20.52
C TYR A 104 -8.54 24.67 -21.00
#